data_AF-A0A7X8E2X0-F1
#
_entry.id   AF-A0A7X8E2X0-F1
#
_cell.length_a   1.000
_cell.length_b   1.000
_cell.length_c   1.000
_cell.angle_alpha   90.00
_cell.angle_beta   90.00
_cell.angle_gamma   90.00
#
_symmetry.space_group_name_H-M   'P 1'
#
loop_
_entity.id
_entity.type
_entity.pdbx_description
1 polymer ?
#
loop_
_entity_poly.entity_id
_entity_poly.type
_entity_poly.pdbx_seq_one_letter_code
_entity_poly.pdbx_strand_id
1 'polypeptide(L)'
;DRIIRQATRRIGQVAEEISTGQSFSPQQAGLVDKAMSGVVNSLFYTFIVSGRRFTVDDSCVSCERCIEICPLNNISMVEGKPVWGKNCTFCMACIADCPTEAIEAGLSKGKRRYTFPKQGEEVNKSPC
;
A
#
# COMPACT_ATOMS: atom_id res chain seq x y z
N ASP A 1 -5.46 25.60 0.01
CA ASP A 1 -5.01 25.06 -1.28
C ASP A 1 -6.15 25.06 -2.31
N ARG A 2 -5.87 25.34 -3.60
CA ARG A 2 -6.87 25.28 -4.69
C ARG A 2 -7.37 23.86 -4.89
N ILE A 3 -6.48 22.87 -4.77
CA ILE A 3 -6.78 21.44 -4.97
C ILE A 3 -7.79 20.97 -3.93
N ILE A 4 -7.52 21.26 -2.65
CA ILE A 4 -8.42 20.88 -1.55
C ILE A 4 -9.80 21.50 -1.73
N ARG A 5 -9.89 22.79 -2.05
CA ARG A 5 -11.19 23.47 -2.27
C ARG A 5 -12.00 22.86 -3.42
N GLN A 6 -11.35 22.51 -4.53
CA GLN A 6 -12.04 21.84 -5.65
C GLN A 6 -12.50 20.42 -5.27
N ALA A 7 -11.65 19.67 -4.55
CA ALA A 7 -11.99 18.34 -4.07
C ALA A 7 -13.20 18.36 -3.12
N THR A 8 -13.22 19.28 -2.14
CA THR A 8 -14.34 19.41 -1.20
C THR A 8 -15.66 19.66 -1.92
N ARG A 9 -15.67 20.54 -2.93
CA ARG A 9 -16.87 20.80 -3.73
C ARG A 9 -17.35 19.55 -4.47
N ARG A 10 -16.45 18.82 -5.13
CA ARG A 10 -16.82 17.60 -5.88
C ARG A 10 -17.31 16.49 -4.95
N ILE A 11 -16.70 16.33 -3.78
CA ILE A 11 -17.15 15.36 -2.77
C ILE A 11 -18.59 15.62 -2.36
N GLY A 12 -18.97 16.90 -2.12
CA GLY A 12 -20.36 17.26 -1.80
C GLY A 12 -21.35 16.88 -2.91
N GLN A 13 -21.00 17.16 -4.17
CA GLN A 13 -21.83 16.79 -5.32
C GLN A 13 -22.01 15.27 -5.44
N VAL A 14 -20.92 14.51 -5.33
CA VAL A 14 -20.97 13.04 -5.39
C VAL A 14 -21.78 12.46 -4.24
N ALA A 15 -21.69 13.05 -3.04
CA ALA A 15 -22.50 12.62 -1.89
C ALA A 15 -24.00 12.85 -2.13
N GLU A 16 -24.37 13.97 -2.75
CA GLU A 16 -25.75 14.25 -3.14
C GLU A 16 -26.26 13.27 -4.20
N GLU A 17 -25.46 13.01 -5.26
CA GLU A 17 -25.74 12.01 -6.30
C GLU A 17 -26.00 10.62 -5.67
N ILE A 18 -25.16 10.18 -4.73
CA ILE A 18 -25.34 8.93 -3.97
C ILE A 18 -26.64 8.94 -3.17
N SER A 19 -26.89 10.02 -2.41
CA SER A 19 -28.05 10.11 -1.50
C SER A 19 -29.39 10.11 -2.23
N THR A 20 -29.40 10.59 -3.48
CA THR A 20 -30.59 10.68 -4.34
C THR A 20 -30.71 9.49 -5.29
N GLY A 21 -29.77 8.53 -5.24
CA GLY A 21 -29.74 7.36 -6.12
C GLY A 21 -29.48 7.71 -7.58
N GLN A 22 -28.94 8.89 -7.87
CA GLN A 22 -28.59 9.29 -9.23
C GLN A 22 -27.35 8.54 -9.70
N SER A 23 -27.34 8.14 -10.97
CA SER A 23 -26.15 7.58 -11.62
C SER A 23 -25.09 8.67 -11.78
N PHE A 24 -23.85 8.36 -11.44
CA PHE A 24 -22.73 9.27 -11.67
C PHE A 24 -22.59 9.62 -13.16
N SER A 25 -22.18 10.86 -13.44
CA SER A 25 -21.79 11.25 -14.78
C SER A 25 -20.63 10.37 -15.28
N PRO A 26 -20.73 9.73 -16.46
CA PRO A 26 -19.68 8.85 -16.96
C PRO A 26 -18.38 9.63 -17.14
N GLN A 27 -17.36 9.26 -16.40
CA GLN A 27 -16.01 9.76 -16.64
C GLN A 27 -15.49 9.08 -17.89
N GLN A 28 -15.40 9.82 -18.99
CA GLN A 28 -14.86 9.29 -20.23
C GLN A 28 -13.35 9.13 -20.08
N ALA A 29 -12.89 7.88 -20.02
CA ALA A 29 -11.47 7.56 -20.11
C ALA A 29 -10.96 7.86 -21.53
N GLY A 30 -9.98 8.75 -21.63
CA GLY A 30 -9.31 9.10 -22.87
C GLY A 30 -8.46 7.96 -23.42
N LEU A 31 -7.90 8.15 -24.62
CA LEU A 31 -7.03 7.16 -25.27
C LEU A 31 -5.79 6.84 -24.41
N VAL A 32 -5.24 7.88 -23.76
CA VAL A 32 -4.11 7.77 -22.84
C VAL A 32 -4.50 6.93 -21.62
N ASP A 33 -5.66 7.17 -21.02
CA ASP A 33 -6.13 6.44 -19.84
C ASP A 33 -6.30 4.94 -20.14
N LYS A 34 -6.79 4.60 -21.34
CA LYS A 34 -6.92 3.22 -21.81
C LYS A 34 -5.55 2.56 -22.04
N ALA A 35 -4.60 3.27 -22.65
CA ALA A 35 -3.25 2.75 -22.86
C ALA A 35 -2.51 2.52 -21.52
N MET A 36 -2.64 3.48 -20.60
CA MET A 36 -2.07 3.42 -19.25
C MET A 36 -2.66 2.26 -18.45
N SER A 37 -3.98 2.07 -18.48
CA SER A 37 -4.68 1.01 -17.74
C SER A 37 -4.55 -0.38 -18.37
N GLY A 38 -4.15 -0.46 -19.64
CA GLY A 38 -3.95 -1.71 -20.38
C GLY A 38 -2.49 -2.16 -20.38
N VAL A 39 -1.78 -1.87 -21.48
CA VAL A 39 -0.44 -2.41 -21.76
C VAL A 39 0.59 -1.90 -20.75
N VAL A 40 0.59 -0.60 -20.45
CA VAL A 40 1.56 0.00 -19.53
C VAL A 40 1.42 -0.59 -18.14
N ASN A 41 0.18 -0.76 -17.66
CA ASN A 41 -0.11 -1.40 -16.39
C ASN A 41 0.44 -2.83 -16.33
N SER A 42 0.20 -3.65 -17.36
CA SER A 42 0.69 -5.03 -17.42
C SER A 42 2.22 -5.13 -17.35
N LEU A 43 2.93 -4.24 -18.07
CA LEU A 43 4.38 -4.15 -18.02
C LEU A 43 4.86 -3.69 -16.63
N PHE A 44 4.19 -2.70 -16.03
CA PHE A 44 4.50 -2.23 -14.68
C PHE A 44 4.45 -3.36 -13.65
N TYR A 45 3.38 -4.16 -13.65
CA TYR A 45 3.27 -5.31 -12.74
C TYR A 45 4.37 -6.34 -12.95
N THR A 46 4.73 -6.62 -14.20
CA THR A 46 5.77 -7.60 -14.53
C THR A 46 7.16 -7.17 -14.06
N PHE A 47 7.50 -5.89 -14.21
CA PHE A 47 8.88 -5.41 -13.97
C PHE A 47 9.10 -4.76 -12.60
N ILE A 48 8.05 -4.23 -11.99
CA ILE A 48 8.15 -3.43 -10.76
C ILE A 48 7.59 -4.17 -9.54
N VAL A 49 6.46 -4.85 -9.68
CA VAL A 49 5.74 -5.47 -8.57
C VAL A 49 6.31 -6.87 -8.30
N SER A 50 7.32 -6.94 -7.43
CA SER A 50 7.98 -8.22 -7.10
C SER A 50 8.57 -8.24 -5.70
N GLY A 51 8.29 -9.32 -4.95
CA GLY A 51 8.82 -9.53 -3.59
C GLY A 51 10.36 -9.50 -3.50
N ARG A 52 11.05 -9.74 -4.62
CA ARG A 52 12.53 -9.70 -4.73
C ARG A 52 13.16 -8.34 -4.39
N ARG A 53 12.37 -7.27 -4.38
CA ARG A 53 12.83 -5.91 -4.05
C ARG A 53 12.84 -5.63 -2.55
N PHE A 54 12.29 -6.52 -1.73
CA PHE A 54 12.30 -6.39 -0.29
C PHE A 54 13.61 -6.89 0.29
N THR A 55 14.12 -6.17 1.28
CA THR A 55 15.33 -6.49 2.03
C THR A 55 15.04 -6.38 3.51
N VAL A 56 15.79 -7.16 4.30
CA VAL A 56 15.74 -7.13 5.76
C VAL A 56 17.16 -6.96 6.30
N ASP A 57 17.33 -6.02 7.24
CA ASP A 57 18.61 -5.81 7.93
C ASP A 57 18.70 -6.59 9.25
N ASP A 58 19.79 -6.37 9.99
CA ASP A 58 20.11 -7.11 11.21
C ASP A 58 19.33 -6.62 12.45
N SER A 59 18.51 -5.57 12.33
CA SER A 59 17.56 -5.19 13.39
C SER A 59 16.33 -6.10 13.42
N CYS A 60 16.23 -7.08 12.51
CA CYS A 60 15.19 -8.10 12.53
C CYS A 60 15.35 -9.01 13.75
N VAL A 61 14.29 -9.09 14.56
CA VAL A 61 14.23 -9.94 15.77
C VAL A 61 13.44 -11.23 15.54
N SER A 62 13.23 -11.62 14.28
CA SER A 62 12.53 -12.86 13.90
C SER A 62 11.12 -13.00 14.49
N CYS A 63 10.41 -11.89 14.73
CA CYS A 63 9.09 -11.88 15.38
C CYS A 63 7.93 -12.38 14.49
N GLU A 64 8.20 -12.75 13.24
CA GLU A 64 7.22 -13.30 12.27
C GLU A 64 6.01 -12.43 11.92
N ARG A 65 5.86 -11.23 12.51
CA ARG A 65 4.76 -10.29 12.24
C ARG A 65 4.57 -9.96 10.75
N CYS A 66 5.65 -9.92 9.98
CA CYS A 66 5.59 -9.71 8.53
C CYS A 66 4.86 -10.85 7.79
N ILE A 67 4.91 -12.09 8.29
CA ILE A 67 4.17 -13.24 7.77
C ILE A 67 2.70 -13.09 8.10
N GLU A 68 2.37 -12.81 9.37
CA GLU A 68 1.00 -12.67 9.85
C GLU A 68 0.22 -11.60 9.09
N ILE A 69 0.86 -10.45 8.80
CA ILE A 69 0.21 -9.33 8.13
C ILE A 69 0.15 -9.48 6.61
N CYS A 70 0.79 -10.50 6.03
CA CYS A 70 0.81 -10.69 4.58
C CYS A 70 -0.51 -11.32 4.11
N PRO A 71 -1.39 -10.58 3.40
CA PRO A 71 -2.69 -11.13 2.99
C PRO A 71 -2.58 -12.23 1.92
N LEU A 72 -1.38 -12.42 1.35
CA LEU A 72 -1.10 -13.38 0.29
C LEU A 72 -0.31 -14.60 0.78
N ASN A 73 -0.01 -14.67 2.07
CA ASN A 73 0.82 -15.73 2.65
C ASN A 73 2.12 -15.95 1.85
N ASN A 74 2.73 -14.84 1.39
CA ASN A 74 3.84 -14.86 0.43
C ASN A 74 5.20 -14.62 1.10
N ILE A 75 5.31 -14.77 2.42
CA ILE A 75 6.54 -14.58 3.18
C ILE A 75 6.78 -15.85 4.01
N SER A 76 8.00 -16.35 3.99
CA SER A 76 8.45 -17.48 4.82
C SER A 76 9.70 -17.11 5.61
N MET A 77 9.94 -17.76 6.75
CA MET A 77 11.20 -17.61 7.49
C MET A 77 12.24 -18.60 6.97
N VAL A 78 13.44 -18.11 6.68
CA VAL A 78 14.61 -18.92 6.33
C VAL A 78 15.78 -18.40 7.16
N GLU A 79 16.40 -19.26 7.96
CA GLU A 79 17.53 -18.88 8.84
C GLU A 79 17.24 -17.66 9.73
N GLY A 80 16.00 -17.55 10.23
CA GLY A 80 15.57 -16.42 11.07
C GLY A 80 15.30 -15.11 10.31
N LYS A 81 15.39 -15.08 8.98
CA LYS A 81 15.07 -13.89 8.18
C LYS A 81 13.86 -14.14 7.26
N PRO A 82 12.99 -13.13 7.05
CA PRO A 82 11.89 -13.23 6.10
C PRO A 82 12.39 -13.31 4.66
N VAL A 83 11.77 -14.18 3.86
CA VAL A 83 12.01 -14.34 2.43
C VAL A 83 10.68 -14.19 1.70
N TRP A 84 10.65 -13.28 0.72
CA TRP A 84 9.44 -12.98 -0.06
C TRP A 84 9.35 -13.84 -1.31
N GLY A 85 8.20 -14.50 -1.48
CA GLY A 85 7.83 -15.24 -2.68
C GLY A 85 7.49 -14.34 -3.87
N LYS A 86 7.15 -14.97 -5.00
CA LYS A 86 6.89 -14.28 -6.27
C LYS A 86 5.55 -13.56 -6.35
N ASN A 87 4.60 -13.88 -5.47
CA ASN A 87 3.22 -13.39 -5.53
C ASN A 87 3.01 -12.06 -4.78
N CYS A 88 4.06 -11.31 -4.47
CA CYS A 88 3.94 -10.04 -3.74
C CYS A 88 3.26 -8.98 -4.61
N THR A 89 2.26 -8.27 -4.06
CA THR A 89 1.53 -7.18 -4.72
C THR A 89 2.01 -5.78 -4.31
N PHE A 90 3.12 -5.67 -3.59
CA PHE A 90 3.69 -4.39 -3.16
C PHE A 90 2.78 -3.56 -2.22
N CYS A 91 1.94 -4.21 -1.41
CA CYS A 91 1.06 -3.50 -0.46
C CYS A 91 1.79 -2.78 0.69
N MET A 92 3.08 -3.07 0.90
CA MET A 92 3.94 -2.48 1.94
C MET A 92 3.50 -2.72 3.40
N ALA A 93 2.50 -3.58 3.65
CA ALA A 93 2.03 -3.87 5.00
C ALA A 93 3.15 -4.37 5.93
N CYS A 94 3.99 -5.29 5.45
CA CYS A 94 5.13 -5.81 6.22
C CYS A 94 6.18 -4.72 6.58
N ILE A 95 6.37 -3.69 5.74
CA ILE A 95 7.25 -2.55 6.06
C ILE A 95 6.62 -1.72 7.17
N ALA A 96 5.37 -1.33 7.00
CA ALA A 96 4.68 -0.44 7.95
C ALA A 96 4.58 -1.06 9.35
N ASP A 97 4.30 -2.36 9.39
CA ASP A 97 3.95 -3.09 10.60
C ASP A 97 5.16 -3.73 11.32
N CYS A 98 6.34 -3.72 10.68
CA CYS A 98 7.59 -4.17 11.33
C CYS A 98 7.87 -3.32 12.58
N PRO A 99 8.03 -3.94 13.77
CA PRO A 99 8.22 -3.21 15.03
C PRO A 99 9.62 -2.60 15.14
N THR A 100 10.63 -3.24 14.56
CA THR A 100 12.03 -2.78 14.57
C THR A 100 12.41 -2.01 13.32
N GLU A 101 11.46 -1.79 12.41
CA GLU A 101 11.69 -1.12 11.13
C GLU A 101 12.72 -1.82 10.20
N ALA A 102 13.04 -3.08 10.44
CA ALA A 102 14.08 -3.84 9.73
C ALA A 102 13.84 -4.08 8.22
N ILE A 103 12.61 -3.90 7.74
CA ILE A 103 12.20 -4.25 6.37
C ILE A 103 12.11 -2.99 5.51
N GLU A 104 12.71 -3.03 4.31
CA GLU A 104 12.70 -1.97 3.31
C GLU A 104 12.48 -2.52 1.89
N ALA A 105 11.95 -1.71 0.98
CA ALA A 105 11.85 -1.99 -0.45
C ALA A 105 11.97 -0.72 -1.30
N GLY A 106 12.96 -0.68 -2.21
CA GLY A 106 13.16 0.44 -3.13
C GLY A 106 13.40 1.77 -2.40
N LEU A 107 12.48 2.71 -2.54
CA LEU A 107 12.57 4.07 -1.97
C LEU A 107 11.82 4.21 -0.63
N SER A 108 11.61 3.14 0.13
CA SER A 108 10.89 3.19 1.41
C SER A 108 11.72 3.75 2.55
N LYS A 109 13.05 3.65 2.48
CA LYS A 109 13.95 4.05 3.56
C LYS A 109 13.77 5.51 3.94
N GLY A 110 13.60 5.77 5.25
CA GLY A 110 13.41 7.12 5.80
C GLY A 110 12.02 7.71 5.56
N LYS A 111 11.07 6.95 5.02
CA LYS A 111 9.67 7.38 4.91
C LYS A 111 8.88 7.05 6.17
N ARG A 112 7.87 7.87 6.47
CA ARG A 112 6.97 7.63 7.62
C ARG A 112 6.16 6.35 7.41
N ARG A 113 6.08 5.53 8.46
CA ARG A 113 5.34 4.25 8.48
C ARG A 113 3.99 4.45 9.16
N TYR A 114 2.92 4.47 8.36
CA TYR A 114 1.56 4.58 8.89
C TYR A 114 0.96 3.21 9.17
N THR A 115 0.33 3.06 10.33
CA THR A 115 -0.53 1.92 10.66
C THR A 115 -1.85 2.47 11.19
N PHE A 116 -2.97 1.88 10.79
CA PHE A 116 -4.26 2.29 11.32
C PHE A 116 -4.38 1.77 12.77
N PRO A 117 -4.73 2.64 13.75
CA PRO A 117 -4.90 2.21 15.13
C PRO A 117 -6.01 1.16 15.24
N LYS A 118 -5.74 0.02 15.85
CA LYS A 118 -6.83 -0.90 16.22
C LYS A 118 -7.58 -0.29 17.41
N GLN A 119 -8.90 -0.41 17.42
CA GLN A 119 -9.71 0.06 18.55
C GLN A 119 -9.21 -0.57 19.86
N GLY A 120 -8.78 0.26 20.81
CA GLY A 120 -8.28 -0.19 22.12
C GLY A 120 -6.77 -0.39 22.24
N GLU A 121 -5.96 -0.14 21.21
CA GLU A 121 -4.48 -0.17 21.30
C GLU A 121 -3.89 1.24 21.44
N GLU A 122 -2.94 1.42 22.36
CA GLU A 122 -2.10 2.62 22.43
C GLU A 122 -1.14 2.64 21.22
N VAL A 123 -1.22 3.72 20.43
CA VAL A 123 -0.38 3.89 19.24
C VAL A 123 1.03 4.29 19.67
N ASN A 124 1.92 3.32 19.83
CA ASN A 124 3.35 3.54 20.13
C ASN A 124 4.17 4.12 18.95
N LYS A 125 3.52 4.54 17.87
CA LYS A 125 4.13 5.21 16.71
C LYS A 125 3.52 6.59 16.54
N SER A 126 4.36 7.63 16.51
CA SER A 126 3.91 9.03 16.46
C SER A 126 2.87 9.23 15.34
N PRO A 127 1.66 9.74 15.64
CA PRO A 127 0.69 10.09 14.62
C PRO A 127 1.24 11.20 13.72
N CYS A 128 0.78 11.21 12.46
CA CYS A 128 1.23 12.08 11.37
C CYS A 128 1.28 13.57 11.71
#